data_AF-A0A1J5AZ92-F1
#
_entry.id   AF-A0A1J5AZ92-F1
#
_cell.length_a   1.000
_cell.length_b   1.000
_cell.length_c   1.000
_cell.angle_alpha   90.00
_cell.angle_beta   90.00
_cell.angle_gamma   90.00
#
_symmetry.space_group_name_H-M   'P 1'
#
loop_
_entity.id
_entity.type
_entity.pdbx_description
1 polymer ?
#
loop_
_entity_poly.entity_id
_entity_poly.type
_entity_poly.pdbx_seq_one_letter_code
_entity_poly.pdbx_strand_id
1 'polypeptide(L)'
;MKRFELFLLIVFCVGIFLFKSINFSFISVFIPGFILSIYYFGFSILIFNTLDGSFLKSNSYRKNSRVQILLSIISGVCFSIYIMSLIFVTLAWPGSLFMWVFAIVLLFALAIILTRKKRKITEGFYSSILNRIQFGILLLVAIILLKYLW
;
A
#
# COMPACT_ATOMS: atom_id res chain seq x y z
N MET A 1 7.83 4.53 7.46
CA MET A 1 7.88 3.78 6.19
C MET A 1 9.33 3.42 5.89
N LYS A 2 9.59 2.32 5.19
CA LYS A 2 10.98 1.97 4.82
C LYS A 2 11.49 2.92 3.71
N ARG A 3 12.80 3.20 3.64
CA ARG A 3 13.36 4.12 2.64
C ARG A 3 13.02 3.71 1.21
N PHE A 4 13.08 2.41 0.92
CA PHE A 4 12.74 1.84 -0.39
C PHE A 4 11.25 2.02 -0.76
N GLU A 5 10.36 1.83 0.21
CA GLU A 5 8.91 2.06 0.06
C GLU A 5 8.62 3.52 -0.30
N LEU A 6 9.27 4.46 0.41
CA LEU A 6 9.14 5.89 0.14
C LEU A 6 9.70 6.26 -1.25
N PHE A 7 10.85 5.71 -1.62
CA PHE A 7 11.45 5.93 -2.93
C PHE A 7 10.50 5.47 -4.06
N LEU A 8 9.99 4.24 -4.00
CA LEU A 8 9.03 3.73 -4.99
C LEU A 8 7.76 4.59 -5.06
N LEU A 9 7.27 5.06 -3.90
CA LEU A 9 6.09 5.92 -3.84
C LEU A 9 6.35 7.28 -4.50
N ILE A 10 7.51 7.89 -4.27
CA ILE A 10 7.90 9.15 -4.92
C ILE A 10 7.99 8.95 -6.44
N VAL A 11 8.69 7.89 -6.88
CA VAL A 11 8.81 7.57 -8.32
C VAL A 11 7.44 7.33 -8.95
N PHE A 12 6.53 6.65 -8.25
CA PHE A 12 5.16 6.44 -8.70
C PHE A 12 4.38 7.75 -8.82
N CYS A 13 4.47 8.65 -7.84
CA CYS A 13 3.82 9.96 -7.88
C CYS A 13 4.34 10.84 -9.03
N VAL A 14 5.66 10.85 -9.23
CA VAL A 14 6.29 11.54 -10.37
C VAL A 14 5.80 10.94 -11.69
N GLY A 15 5.70 9.62 -11.79
CA GLY A 15 5.12 8.94 -12.94
C GLY A 15 3.69 9.39 -13.23
N ILE A 16 2.83 9.45 -12.22
CA ILE A 16 1.44 9.94 -12.36
C ILE A 16 1.42 11.38 -12.86
N PHE A 17 2.25 12.24 -12.27
CA PHE A 17 2.34 13.64 -12.66
C PHE A 17 2.79 13.82 -14.11
N LEU A 18 3.85 13.11 -14.54
CA LEU A 18 4.33 13.15 -15.93
C LEU A 18 3.30 12.59 -16.91
N PHE A 19 2.64 11.49 -16.56
CA PHE A 19 1.60 10.89 -17.38
C PHE A 19 0.41 11.86 -17.58
N LYS A 20 -0.01 12.56 -16.53
CA LYS A 20 -1.17 13.49 -16.60
C LYS A 20 -0.85 14.85 -17.19
N SER A 21 0.36 15.39 -16.97
CA SER A 21 0.68 16.78 -17.36
C SER A 21 1.21 16.90 -18.78
N ILE A 22 1.98 15.91 -19.26
CA ILE A 22 2.66 15.97 -20.57
C ILE A 22 2.38 14.72 -21.43
N ASN A 23 1.38 13.91 -21.08
CA ASN A 23 1.04 12.66 -21.76
C ASN A 23 2.25 11.72 -21.95
N PHE A 24 3.12 11.64 -20.94
CA PHE A 24 4.27 10.74 -20.97
C PHE A 24 3.84 9.26 -21.05
N SER A 25 4.76 8.35 -21.38
CA SER A 25 4.43 6.93 -21.52
C SER A 25 3.78 6.33 -20.26
N PHE A 26 2.73 5.52 -20.44
CA PHE A 26 2.03 4.79 -19.37
C PHE A 26 2.99 3.92 -18.53
N ILE A 27 4.12 3.50 -19.12
CA ILE A 27 5.18 2.71 -18.48
C ILE A 27 5.71 3.40 -17.22
N SER A 28 5.76 4.74 -17.23
CA SER A 28 6.24 5.56 -16.10
C SER A 28 5.37 5.43 -14.84
N VAL A 29 4.08 5.12 -14.99
CA VAL A 29 3.15 4.86 -13.88
C VAL A 29 3.14 3.38 -13.55
N PHE A 30 3.06 2.54 -14.59
CA PHE A 30 2.83 1.11 -14.45
C PHE A 30 3.98 0.41 -13.71
N ILE A 31 5.23 0.60 -14.15
CA ILE A 31 6.39 -0.10 -13.55
C ILE A 31 6.53 0.19 -12.05
N PRO A 32 6.66 1.46 -11.60
CA PRO A 32 6.87 1.72 -10.17
C PRO A 32 5.66 1.32 -9.33
N GLY A 33 4.44 1.52 -9.83
CA GLY A 33 3.22 1.09 -9.16
C GLY A 33 3.14 -0.44 -9.03
N PHE A 34 3.49 -1.16 -10.09
CA PHE A 34 3.46 -2.62 -10.11
C PHE A 34 4.52 -3.22 -9.17
N ILE A 35 5.75 -2.67 -9.19
CA ILE A 35 6.81 -3.07 -8.24
C ILE A 35 6.36 -2.79 -6.81
N LEU A 36 5.75 -1.63 -6.54
CA LEU A 36 5.24 -1.31 -5.21
C LEU A 36 4.12 -2.27 -4.79
N SER A 37 3.23 -2.65 -5.69
CA SER A 37 2.18 -3.65 -5.45
C SER A 37 2.77 -5.02 -5.09
N ILE A 38 3.73 -5.52 -5.88
CA ILE A 38 4.44 -6.77 -5.58
C ILE A 38 5.18 -6.67 -4.25
N TYR A 39 5.80 -5.53 -3.96
CA TYR A 39 6.51 -5.30 -2.71
C TYR A 39 5.57 -5.49 -1.51
N TYR A 40 4.37 -4.90 -1.55
CA TYR A 40 3.37 -5.12 -0.51
C TYR A 40 2.83 -6.54 -0.47
N PHE A 41 2.58 -7.16 -1.62
CA PHE A 41 2.04 -8.53 -1.66
C PHE A 41 3.04 -9.55 -1.11
N GLY A 42 4.25 -9.59 -1.68
CA GLY A 42 5.26 -10.62 -1.40
C GLY A 42 6.07 -10.37 -0.12
N PHE A 43 6.28 -9.11 0.26
CA PHE A 43 7.14 -8.77 1.41
C PHE A 43 6.37 -8.18 2.61
N SER A 44 5.04 -8.25 2.63
CA SER A 44 4.20 -7.71 3.72
C SER A 44 4.66 -8.11 5.13
N ILE A 45 4.95 -9.40 5.33
CA ILE A 45 5.40 -9.91 6.64
C ILE A 45 6.71 -9.24 7.07
N LEU A 46 7.64 -9.04 6.14
CA LEU A 46 8.92 -8.38 6.36
C LEU A 46 8.78 -6.86 6.55
N ILE A 47 7.85 -6.25 5.82
CA ILE A 47 7.59 -4.80 5.88
C ILE A 47 6.95 -4.41 7.21
N PHE A 48 5.95 -5.17 7.65
CA PHE A 48 5.13 -4.81 8.81
C PHE A 48 5.71 -5.31 10.13
N ASN A 49 6.33 -6.50 10.17
CA ASN A 49 6.91 -7.05 11.40
C ASN A 49 8.37 -6.66 11.66
N THR A 50 8.90 -5.66 10.92
CA THR A 50 10.29 -5.18 11.06
C THR A 50 11.32 -6.32 11.14
N LEU A 51 11.15 -7.35 10.31
CA LEU A 51 12.11 -8.43 10.26
C LEU A 51 13.36 -7.97 9.53
N ASP A 52 14.52 -8.28 10.11
CA ASP A 52 15.82 -8.06 9.48
C ASP A 52 16.07 -9.09 8.36
N GLY A 53 17.14 -8.90 7.58
CA GLY A 53 17.50 -9.73 6.41
C GLY A 53 17.65 -11.24 6.67
N SER A 54 17.49 -11.69 7.92
CA SER A 54 17.39 -13.09 8.34
C SER A 54 15.97 -13.67 8.27
N PHE A 55 15.04 -13.06 7.52
CA PHE A 55 13.65 -13.53 7.38
C PHE A 55 13.49 -14.96 6.84
N LEU A 56 14.52 -15.54 6.22
CA LEU A 56 14.53 -16.94 5.79
C LEU A 56 14.73 -17.93 6.96
N LYS A 57 15.17 -17.45 8.13
CA LYS A 57 15.37 -18.29 9.32
C LYS A 57 14.06 -18.35 10.12
N SER A 58 13.62 -19.55 10.47
CA SER A 58 12.41 -19.78 11.29
C SER A 58 12.44 -19.03 12.63
N ASN A 59 13.63 -18.88 13.23
CA ASN A 59 13.83 -18.14 14.48
C ASN A 59 13.44 -16.66 14.39
N SER A 60 13.44 -16.06 13.20
CA SER A 60 13.04 -14.65 13.00
C SER A 60 11.55 -14.43 13.25
N TYR A 61 10.73 -15.48 13.17
CA TYR A 61 9.27 -15.40 13.39
C TYR A 61 8.84 -15.76 14.81
N ARG A 62 9.75 -16.25 15.68
CA ARG A 62 9.40 -16.67 17.06
C ARG A 62 8.79 -15.55 17.91
N LYS A 63 9.13 -14.29 17.61
CA LYS A 63 8.63 -13.12 18.34
C LYS A 63 7.26 -12.64 17.85
N ASN A 64 6.82 -13.10 16.67
CA ASN A 64 5.57 -12.63 16.06
C ASN A 64 4.44 -13.60 16.37
N SER A 65 3.30 -13.08 16.83
CA SER A 65 2.12 -13.91 17.03
C SER A 65 1.54 -14.37 15.69
N ARG A 66 0.88 -15.54 15.67
CA ARG A 66 0.18 -16.05 14.47
C ARG A 66 -0.82 -15.02 13.91
N VAL A 67 -1.45 -14.26 14.81
CA VAL A 67 -2.40 -13.19 14.45
C VAL A 67 -1.71 -12.03 13.74
N GLN A 68 -0.52 -11.61 14.18
CA GLN A 68 0.25 -10.58 13.48
C GLN A 68 0.69 -11.04 12.09
N ILE A 69 1.15 -12.30 11.96
CA ILE A 69 1.54 -12.84 10.65
C ILE A 69 0.35 -12.83 9.69
N LEU A 70 -0.82 -13.31 10.14
CA LEU A 70 -2.04 -13.30 9.33
C LEU A 70 -2.45 -11.87 8.96
N LEU A 71 -2.44 -10.94 9.92
CA LEU A 71 -2.77 -9.53 9.66
C LEU A 71 -1.76 -8.87 8.71
N SER A 72 -0.48 -9.24 8.76
CA SER A 72 0.50 -8.76 7.80
C SER A 72 0.16 -9.19 6.39
N ILE A 73 -0.17 -10.47 6.18
CA ILE A 73 -0.53 -11.01 4.87
C ILE A 73 -1.79 -10.30 4.34
N ILE A 74 -2.84 -10.22 5.16
CA ILE A 74 -4.09 -9.53 4.79
C ILE A 74 -3.82 -8.06 4.44
N SER A 75 -3.01 -7.38 5.25
CA SER A 75 -2.64 -5.98 4.98
C SER A 75 -1.87 -5.86 3.66
N GLY A 76 -0.95 -6.78 3.39
CA GLY A 76 -0.18 -6.84 2.14
C GLY A 76 -1.07 -6.95 0.91
N VAL A 77 -2.03 -7.87 0.95
CA VAL A 77 -3.03 -8.05 -0.10
C VAL A 77 -3.87 -6.78 -0.27
N CYS A 78 -4.35 -6.17 0.83
CA CYS A 78 -5.13 -4.93 0.77
C CYS A 78 -4.34 -3.77 0.12
N PHE A 79 -3.07 -3.57 0.50
CA PHE A 79 -2.24 -2.52 -0.09
C PHE A 79 -1.90 -2.80 -1.55
N SER A 80 -1.64 -4.06 -1.92
CA SER A 80 -1.39 -4.45 -3.30
C SER A 80 -2.60 -4.16 -4.19
N ILE A 81 -3.80 -4.59 -3.78
CA ILE A 81 -5.06 -4.30 -4.50
C ILE A 81 -5.28 -2.78 -4.59
N TYR A 82 -5.02 -2.06 -3.51
CA TYR A 82 -5.12 -0.60 -3.48
C TYR A 82 -4.20 0.07 -4.51
N ILE A 83 -2.92 -0.27 -4.54
CA ILE A 83 -1.97 0.31 -5.50
C ILE A 83 -2.35 -0.05 -6.93
N MET A 84 -2.74 -1.30 -7.19
CA MET A 84 -3.21 -1.71 -8.51
C MET A 84 -4.46 -0.91 -8.94
N SER A 85 -5.38 -0.66 -8.01
CA SER A 85 -6.55 0.16 -8.29
C SER A 85 -6.17 1.60 -8.68
N LEU A 86 -5.17 2.19 -8.01
CA LEU A 86 -4.67 3.53 -8.36
C LEU A 86 -4.06 3.56 -9.77
N ILE A 87 -3.28 2.53 -10.14
CA ILE A 87 -2.72 2.41 -11.49
C ILE A 87 -3.86 2.36 -12.51
N PHE A 88 -4.85 1.49 -12.31
CA PHE A 88 -5.97 1.32 -13.25
C PHE A 88 -6.86 2.56 -13.35
N VAL A 89 -7.12 3.26 -12.25
CA VAL A 89 -7.84 4.54 -12.28
C VAL A 89 -7.02 5.59 -13.04
N THR A 90 -5.71 5.66 -12.81
CA THR A 90 -4.84 6.62 -13.49
C THR A 90 -4.83 6.40 -15.00
N LEU A 91 -4.74 5.13 -15.42
CA LEU A 91 -4.73 4.68 -16.82
C LEU A 91 -6.13 4.61 -17.47
N ALA A 92 -7.19 4.95 -16.74
CA ALA A 92 -8.58 4.87 -17.21
C ALA A 92 -8.97 3.47 -17.72
N TRP A 93 -8.47 2.41 -17.07
CA TRP A 93 -8.78 1.02 -17.43
C TRP A 93 -10.27 0.71 -17.17
N PRO A 94 -10.95 -0.07 -18.04
CA PRO A 94 -12.35 -0.46 -17.81
C PRO A 94 -12.52 -1.21 -16.48
N GLY A 95 -13.54 -0.83 -15.69
CA GLY A 95 -13.79 -1.41 -14.37
C GLY A 95 -12.89 -0.88 -13.23
N SER A 96 -11.99 0.07 -13.52
CA SER A 96 -11.11 0.69 -12.52
C SER A 96 -11.88 1.31 -11.34
N LEU A 97 -13.05 1.92 -11.59
CA LEU A 97 -13.92 2.48 -10.55
C LEU A 97 -14.39 1.43 -9.55
N PHE A 98 -14.83 0.27 -10.01
CA PHE A 98 -15.29 -0.82 -9.13
C PHE A 98 -14.13 -1.33 -8.27
N MET A 99 -12.97 -1.57 -8.91
CA MET A 99 -11.77 -2.04 -8.21
C MET A 99 -11.27 -1.03 -7.17
N TRP A 100 -11.40 0.27 -7.47
CA TRP A 100 -11.05 1.35 -6.57
C TRP A 100 -11.98 1.43 -5.36
N VAL A 101 -13.30 1.40 -5.58
CA VAL A 101 -14.29 1.36 -4.47
C VAL A 101 -14.06 0.14 -3.59
N PHE A 102 -13.85 -1.03 -4.19
CA PHE A 102 -13.55 -2.26 -3.48
C PHE A 102 -12.27 -2.12 -2.62
N ALA A 103 -11.20 -1.56 -3.18
CA ALA A 103 -9.95 -1.34 -2.45
C ALA A 103 -10.11 -0.38 -1.26
N ILE A 104 -10.89 0.69 -1.40
CA ILE A 104 -11.20 1.62 -0.30
C ILE A 104 -11.96 0.90 0.82
N VAL A 105 -12.98 0.12 0.47
CA VAL A 105 -13.76 -0.65 1.44
C VAL A 105 -12.86 -1.63 2.21
N LEU A 106 -11.95 -2.31 1.52
CA LEU A 106 -10.96 -3.19 2.16
C LEU A 106 -10.03 -2.44 3.12
N LEU A 107 -9.45 -1.31 2.68
CA LEU A 107 -8.59 -0.49 3.53
C LEU A 107 -9.33 0.07 4.75
N PHE A 108 -10.59 0.46 4.58
CA PHE A 108 -11.41 0.96 5.67
C PHE A 108 -11.74 -0.14 6.69
N ALA A 109 -12.14 -1.33 6.22
CA ALA A 109 -12.34 -2.49 7.09
C ALA A 109 -11.07 -2.85 7.86
N LEU A 110 -9.91 -2.86 7.18
CA LEU A 110 -8.62 -3.10 7.79
C LEU A 110 -8.28 -2.03 8.85
N ALA A 111 -8.50 -0.75 8.55
CA ALA A 111 -8.27 0.35 9.49
C ALA A 111 -9.11 0.21 10.77
N ILE A 112 -10.39 -0.19 10.65
CA ILE A 112 -11.26 -0.45 11.80
C ILE A 112 -10.70 -1.59 12.66
N ILE A 113 -10.33 -2.71 12.05
CA ILE A 113 -9.77 -3.88 12.74
C ILE A 113 -8.49 -3.50 13.49
N LEU A 114 -7.57 -2.81 12.82
CA LEU A 114 -6.29 -2.39 13.40
C LEU A 114 -6.47 -1.37 14.52
N THR A 115 -7.39 -0.41 14.37
CA THR A 115 -7.67 0.59 15.41
C THR A 115 -8.23 -0.07 16.68
N ARG A 116 -9.17 -1.03 16.52
CA ARG A 116 -9.71 -1.80 17.64
C ARG A 116 -8.62 -2.63 18.33
N LYS A 117 -7.72 -3.26 17.57
CA LYS A 117 -6.61 -4.05 18.12
C LYS A 117 -5.55 -3.17 18.80
N LYS A 118 -5.18 -2.02 18.21
CA LYS A 118 -4.21 -1.06 18.77
C LYS A 118 -4.63 -0.55 20.15
N ARG A 119 -5.94 -0.35 20.37
CA ARG A 119 -6.46 0.05 21.70
C ARG A 119 -6.25 -1.02 22.78
N LYS A 120 -6.20 -2.29 22.39
CA LYS A 120 -6.00 -3.41 23.33
C LYS A 120 -4.52 -3.75 23.52
N ILE A 121 -3.71 -3.56 22.47
CA ILE A 121 -2.30 -3.96 22.44
C ILE A 121 -1.51 -2.82 21.79
N THR A 122 -0.70 -2.12 22.59
CA THR A 122 0.15 -1.01 22.14
C THR A 122 1.44 -1.54 21.51
N GLU A 123 1.29 -2.26 20.40
CA GLU A 123 2.43 -2.72 19.59
C GLU A 123 2.69 -1.76 18.43
N GLY A 124 3.98 -1.50 18.17
CA GLY A 124 4.43 -0.69 17.03
C GLY A 124 3.90 -1.20 15.68
N PHE A 125 3.66 -2.51 15.57
CA PHE A 125 3.05 -3.18 14.42
C PHE A 125 1.78 -2.50 13.90
N TYR A 126 0.76 -2.34 14.76
CA TYR A 126 -0.53 -1.77 14.34
C TYR A 126 -0.41 -0.31 13.93
N SER A 127 0.43 0.47 14.63
CA SER A 127 0.68 1.86 14.29
C SER A 127 1.38 2.00 12.93
N SER A 128 2.31 1.09 12.62
CA SER A 128 3.05 1.06 11.37
C SER A 128 2.12 0.84 10.18
N ILE A 129 1.12 -0.03 10.31
CA ILE A 129 0.13 -0.26 9.25
C ILE A 129 -0.85 0.92 9.13
N LEU A 130 -1.38 1.42 10.26
CA LEU A 130 -2.30 2.56 10.24
C LEU A 130 -1.69 3.82 9.61
N ASN A 131 -0.42 4.12 9.90
CA ASN A 131 0.28 5.25 9.30
C ASN A 131 0.38 5.12 7.77
N ARG A 132 0.52 3.88 7.24
CA ARG A 132 0.51 3.64 5.79
C ARG A 132 -0.87 3.78 5.18
N ILE A 133 -1.92 3.38 5.90
CA ILE A 133 -3.30 3.61 5.46
C ILE A 133 -3.56 5.12 5.36
N GLN A 134 -3.16 5.90 6.37
CA GLN A 134 -3.26 7.36 6.35
C GLN A 134 -2.52 7.97 5.16
N PHE A 135 -1.27 7.53 4.91
CA PHE A 135 -0.51 7.95 3.73
C PHE A 135 -1.19 7.55 2.42
N GLY A 136 -1.77 6.35 2.36
CA GLY A 136 -2.55 5.88 1.23
C GLY A 136 -3.73 6.81 0.96
N ILE A 137 -4.50 7.17 1.99
CA ILE A 137 -5.63 8.11 1.86
C ILE A 137 -5.16 9.48 1.37
N LEU A 138 -4.05 10.02 1.88
CA LEU A 138 -3.49 11.28 1.39
C LEU A 138 -3.11 11.21 -0.09
N LEU A 139 -2.48 10.11 -0.52
CA LEU A 139 -2.15 9.86 -1.91
C LEU A 139 -3.41 9.81 -2.80
N LEU A 140 -4.48 9.18 -2.32
CA LEU A 140 -5.76 9.12 -3.02
C LEU A 140 -6.36 10.52 -3.21
N VAL A 141 -6.40 11.32 -2.15
CA VAL A 141 -6.89 12.70 -2.22
C VAL A 141 -6.06 13.51 -3.21
N ALA A 142 -4.73 13.36 -3.21
CA ALA A 142 -3.86 14.03 -4.16
C ALA A 142 -4.17 13.65 -5.63
N ILE A 143 -4.40 12.37 -5.91
CA ILE A 143 -4.76 11.89 -7.26
C ILE A 143 -6.12 12.43 -7.71
N ILE A 144 -7.10 12.49 -6.80
CA ILE A 144 -8.43 13.05 -7.09
C ILE A 144 -8.30 14.55 -7.40
N LEU A 145 -7.59 15.30 -6.57
CA LEU A 145 -7.40 16.75 -6.78
C LEU A 145 -6.69 17.01 -8.11
N LEU A 146 -5.65 16.23 -8.43
CA LEU A 146 -4.94 16.35 -9.70
C LEU A 146 -5.86 16.11 -10.90
N LYS A 147 -6.84 15.20 -10.77
CA LYS A 147 -7.83 14.93 -11.81
C LYS A 147 -8.84 16.06 -12.02
N TYR A 148 -9.14 16.87 -10.99
CA TYR A 148 -10.08 17.99 -11.11
C TYR A 148 -9.42 19.33 -11.47
N LEU A 149 -8.09 19.42 -11.33
CA LEU A 149 -7.32 20.60 -11.70
C LEU A 149 -6.99 20.68 -13.20
N TRP A 150 -7.23 19.62 -13.95
CA TRP A 150 -6.95 19.46 -15.38
C TRP A 150 -8.18 18.91 -16.11
#